data_AF-A0A671M9U1-F1
#
_entry.id   AF-A0A671M9U1-F1
#
_cell.length_a   1.000
_cell.length_b   1.000
_cell.length_c   1.000
_cell.angle_alpha   90.00
_cell.angle_beta   90.00
_cell.angle_gamma   90.00
#
_symmetry.space_group_name_H-M   'P 1'
#
loop_
_entity.id
_entity.type
_entity.pdbx_description
1 polymer ?
#
loop_
_entity_poly.entity_id
_entity_poly.type
_entity_poly.pdbx_seq_one_letter_code
_entity_poly.pdbx_strand_id
1 'polypeptide(L)'
;MTPARLWFFWTAVVLHVAPSEAQDEGKCMDKFSLGKEDFVLDVDESVKEGATFLSSPQVSRPEDCVLACCNDPNCNLALIEHGENPKSISSCFIFNCLYKQKKVCRFVRKNGFSNYVLISVFKDYLEQKNSDVEDKHPVAVTGQDRVVQPKEDVVLNGIESKDDKKIVKYEWEKVSGDPSAVMTVGSGSLLE
;
A
#
# COMPACT_ATOMS: atom_id res chain seq x y z
N MET A 1 84.59 7.89 -22.38
CA MET A 1 83.58 8.96 -22.37
C MET A 1 82.30 8.47 -23.05
N THR A 2 81.25 8.25 -22.28
CA THR A 2 79.89 7.86 -22.72
C THR A 2 78.97 9.08 -22.79
N PRO A 3 78.02 9.19 -23.73
CA PRO A 3 76.83 10.00 -23.53
C PRO A 3 75.65 9.11 -23.15
N ALA A 4 75.06 9.41 -21.99
CA ALA A 4 73.85 8.77 -21.49
C ALA A 4 72.64 9.24 -22.33
N ARG A 5 71.86 8.27 -22.84
CA ARG A 5 70.56 8.53 -23.47
C ARG A 5 69.47 8.39 -22.40
N LEU A 6 68.91 9.52 -21.98
CA LEU A 6 67.74 9.57 -21.11
C LEU A 6 66.49 9.18 -21.91
N TRP A 7 65.94 8.01 -21.62
CA TRP A 7 64.61 7.61 -22.06
C TRP A 7 63.58 8.14 -21.06
N PHE A 8 62.85 9.20 -21.44
CA PHE A 8 61.65 9.60 -20.73
C PHE A 8 60.54 8.60 -21.04
N PHE A 9 60.32 7.63 -20.15
CA PHE A 9 59.12 6.82 -20.15
C PHE A 9 57.95 7.69 -19.67
N TRP A 10 57.12 8.15 -20.61
CA TRP A 10 55.79 8.65 -20.30
C TRP A 10 54.94 7.47 -19.81
N THR A 11 54.85 7.26 -18.51
CA THR A 11 53.81 6.41 -17.92
C THR A 11 52.49 7.17 -18.01
N ALA A 12 51.74 6.93 -19.09
CA ALA A 12 50.34 7.32 -19.14
C ALA A 12 49.58 6.49 -18.09
N VAL A 13 49.27 7.10 -16.95
CA VAL A 13 48.34 6.53 -15.96
C VAL A 13 46.97 6.56 -16.62
N VAL A 14 46.53 5.42 -17.16
CA VAL A 14 45.15 5.24 -17.63
C VAL A 14 44.26 5.08 -16.40
N LEU A 15 43.68 6.19 -15.95
CA LEU A 15 42.56 6.18 -15.01
C LEU A 15 41.43 5.35 -15.63
N HIS A 16 41.30 4.10 -15.21
CA HIS A 16 40.12 3.30 -15.48
C HIS A 16 38.98 3.90 -14.65
N VAL A 17 38.21 4.80 -15.29
CA VAL A 17 36.92 5.22 -14.76
C VAL A 17 36.01 4.00 -14.81
N ALA A 18 35.74 3.41 -13.64
CA ALA A 18 34.70 2.40 -13.52
C ALA A 18 33.35 3.04 -13.91
N PRO A 19 32.50 2.37 -14.71
CA PRO A 19 31.16 2.87 -15.00
C PRO A 19 30.39 3.03 -13.69
N SER A 20 29.78 4.20 -13.48
CA SER A 20 28.94 4.48 -12.32
C SER A 20 27.62 3.70 -12.39
N GLU A 21 27.27 3.00 -11.32
CA GLU A 21 26.02 2.23 -11.14
C GLU A 21 24.74 3.10 -11.14
N ALA A 22 24.89 4.43 -11.21
CA ALA A 22 23.79 5.39 -11.13
C ALA A 22 22.81 5.37 -12.33
N GLN A 23 23.13 4.68 -13.44
CA GLN A 23 22.24 4.58 -14.60
C GLN A 23 21.19 3.47 -14.48
N ASP A 24 21.38 2.50 -13.59
CA ASP A 24 20.49 1.34 -13.46
C ASP A 24 19.33 1.60 -12.47
N GLU A 25 19.59 2.39 -11.42
CA GLU A 25 18.60 2.72 -10.38
C GLU A 25 17.38 3.45 -10.94
N GLY A 26 17.59 4.48 -11.77
CA GLY A 26 16.49 5.23 -12.39
C GLY A 26 15.66 4.37 -13.34
N LYS A 27 16.32 3.50 -14.13
CA LYS A 27 15.68 2.62 -15.10
C LYS A 27 14.84 1.51 -14.44
N CYS A 28 15.23 1.09 -13.23
CA CYS A 28 14.47 0.14 -12.46
C CYS A 28 13.18 0.79 -11.94
N MET A 29 13.31 1.95 -11.32
CA MET A 29 12.21 2.71 -10.71
C MET A 29 11.08 3.07 -11.66
N ASP A 30 11.40 3.34 -12.93
CA ASP A 30 10.41 3.65 -13.96
C ASP A 30 9.38 2.53 -14.18
N LYS A 31 9.64 1.31 -13.68
CA LYS A 31 8.71 0.18 -13.75
C LYS A 31 7.67 0.17 -12.64
N PHE A 32 7.83 1.02 -11.62
CA PHE A 32 6.92 1.14 -10.50
C PHE A 32 6.03 2.37 -10.64
N SER A 33 4.81 2.27 -10.11
CA SER A 33 3.88 3.39 -10.05
C SER A 33 3.28 3.47 -8.66
N LEU A 34 3.00 4.70 -8.21
CA LEU A 34 2.18 4.93 -7.04
C LEU A 34 0.77 4.39 -7.29
N GLY A 35 0.29 3.58 -6.36
CA GLY A 35 -1.05 3.00 -6.37
C GLY A 35 -2.15 4.04 -6.29
N LYS A 36 -3.38 3.56 -6.15
CA LYS A 36 -4.55 4.42 -5.96
C LYS A 36 -4.52 5.00 -4.55
N GLU A 37 -4.80 6.30 -4.44
CA GLU A 37 -4.90 6.99 -3.14
C GLU A 37 -5.89 6.28 -2.22
N ASP A 38 -5.52 6.19 -0.95
CA ASP A 38 -6.22 5.47 0.12
C ASP A 38 -6.48 3.97 -0.13
N PHE A 39 -6.05 3.35 -1.22
CA PHE A 39 -6.24 1.91 -1.47
C PHE A 39 -4.95 1.13 -1.23
N VAL A 40 -4.88 0.49 -0.07
CA VAL A 40 -3.65 -0.08 0.52
C VAL A 40 -3.77 -1.59 0.58
N LEU A 41 -2.63 -2.29 0.53
CA LEU A 41 -2.58 -3.74 0.69
C LEU A 41 -3.20 -4.19 2.03
N ASP A 42 -4.18 -5.09 1.96
CA ASP A 42 -4.62 -5.88 3.12
C ASP A 42 -3.65 -7.04 3.31
N VAL A 43 -2.70 -6.88 4.24
CA VAL A 43 -1.61 -7.84 4.43
C VAL A 43 -2.15 -9.20 4.86
N ASP A 44 -3.04 -9.24 5.85
CA ASP A 44 -3.53 -10.48 6.43
C ASP A 44 -4.33 -11.30 5.42
N GLU A 45 -5.20 -10.64 4.66
CA GLU A 45 -6.00 -11.33 3.64
C GLU A 45 -5.16 -11.73 2.42
N SER A 46 -4.28 -10.84 1.95
CA SER A 46 -3.43 -11.14 0.79
C SER A 46 -2.50 -12.32 1.06
N VAL A 47 -1.92 -12.41 2.26
CA VAL A 47 -1.06 -13.55 2.65
C VAL A 47 -1.87 -14.85 2.74
N LYS A 48 -3.11 -14.80 3.25
CA LYS A 48 -4.02 -15.96 3.22
C LYS A 48 -4.31 -16.44 1.81
N GLU A 49 -4.37 -15.52 0.84
CA GLU A 49 -4.57 -15.84 -0.59
C GLU A 49 -3.28 -16.25 -1.32
N GLY A 50 -2.12 -16.19 -0.65
CA GLY A 50 -0.84 -16.68 -1.16
C GLY A 50 0.20 -15.60 -1.48
N ALA A 51 -0.07 -14.33 -1.15
CA ALA A 51 0.96 -13.30 -1.20
C ALA A 51 2.09 -13.64 -0.22
N THR A 52 3.32 -13.33 -0.60
CA THR A 52 4.50 -13.61 0.22
C THR A 52 5.09 -12.32 0.72
N PHE A 53 5.22 -12.19 2.04
CA PHE A 53 6.05 -11.16 2.66
C PHE A 53 7.53 -11.48 2.40
N LEU A 54 8.26 -10.55 1.80
CA LEU A 54 9.66 -10.77 1.43
C LEU A 54 10.60 -10.21 2.51
N SER A 55 10.47 -8.92 2.85
CA SER A 55 11.28 -8.27 3.89
C SER A 55 10.70 -6.93 4.35
N SER A 56 11.29 -6.37 5.42
CA SER A 56 11.03 -5.00 5.91
C SER A 56 12.33 -4.17 5.92
N PRO A 57 12.67 -3.53 4.78
CA PRO A 57 13.84 -2.68 4.68
C PRO A 57 13.80 -1.52 5.68
N GLN A 58 14.92 -1.25 6.35
CA GLN A 58 15.04 -0.14 7.31
C GLN A 58 15.49 1.12 6.56
N VAL A 59 14.53 1.85 6.01
CA VAL A 59 14.74 3.03 5.17
C VAL A 59 13.82 4.16 5.61
N SER A 60 14.26 5.41 5.45
CA SER A 60 13.53 6.60 5.91
C SER A 60 12.85 7.38 4.78
N ARG A 61 13.10 7.01 3.51
CA ARG A 61 12.55 7.67 2.33
C ARG A 61 11.71 6.72 1.49
N PRO A 62 10.63 7.20 0.84
CA PRO A 62 9.83 6.39 -0.07
C PRO A 62 10.67 5.79 -1.20
N GLU A 63 11.56 6.61 -1.79
CA GLU A 63 12.40 6.20 -2.92
C GLU A 63 13.27 4.99 -2.57
N ASP A 64 13.88 4.99 -1.38
CA ASP A 64 14.75 3.90 -0.94
C ASP A 64 13.96 2.60 -0.71
N CYS A 65 12.69 2.70 -0.30
CA CYS A 65 11.79 1.54 -0.14
C CYS A 65 11.42 0.92 -1.48
N VAL A 66 11.10 1.76 -2.49
CA VAL A 66 10.84 1.28 -3.84
C VAL A 66 12.11 0.67 -4.44
N LEU A 67 13.30 1.19 -4.12
CA LEU A 67 14.57 0.68 -4.64
C LEU A 67 14.87 -0.70 -4.08
N ALA A 68 14.60 -0.91 -2.79
CA ALA A 68 14.70 -2.21 -2.16
C ALA A 68 13.79 -3.25 -2.84
N CYS A 69 12.54 -2.88 -3.17
CA CYS A 69 11.67 -3.74 -3.95
C CYS A 69 12.19 -3.95 -5.38
N CYS A 70 12.67 -2.90 -6.03
CA CYS A 70 13.15 -2.98 -7.41
C CYS A 70 14.34 -3.94 -7.58
N ASN A 71 15.19 -4.00 -6.57
CA ASN A 71 16.36 -4.88 -6.51
C ASN A 71 16.02 -6.33 -6.10
N ASP A 72 14.80 -6.60 -5.62
CA ASP A 72 14.34 -7.95 -5.32
C ASP A 72 13.54 -8.53 -6.51
N PRO A 73 14.02 -9.61 -7.16
CA PRO A 73 13.39 -10.16 -8.37
C PRO A 73 11.99 -10.77 -8.12
N ASN A 74 11.64 -11.05 -6.86
CA ASN A 74 10.32 -11.56 -6.50
C ASN A 74 9.37 -10.44 -6.05
N CYS A 75 9.87 -9.22 -5.85
CA CYS A 75 9.04 -8.12 -5.41
C CYS A 75 8.24 -7.52 -6.55
N ASN A 76 6.96 -7.26 -6.28
CA ASN A 76 6.08 -6.52 -7.18
C ASN A 76 5.21 -5.49 -6.45
N LEU A 77 5.36 -5.36 -5.13
CA LEU A 77 4.65 -4.37 -4.33
C LEU A 77 5.53 -3.93 -3.14
N ALA A 78 5.69 -2.61 -2.99
CA ALA A 78 6.28 -1.97 -1.82
C ALA A 78 5.19 -1.21 -1.05
N LEU A 79 4.93 -1.61 0.19
CA LEU A 79 4.01 -0.96 1.12
C LEU A 79 4.80 -0.03 2.04
N ILE A 80 4.37 1.22 2.09
CA ILE A 80 4.98 2.30 2.85
C ILE A 80 3.97 2.83 3.85
N GLU A 81 4.41 3.00 5.09
CA GLU A 81 3.70 3.76 6.12
C GLU A 81 4.28 5.17 6.19
N HIS A 82 3.42 6.18 6.18
CA HIS A 82 3.85 7.58 6.24
C HIS A 82 4.41 7.91 7.63
N GLY A 83 5.52 8.64 7.67
CA GLY A 83 6.10 9.14 8.91
C GLY A 83 5.47 10.46 9.35
N GLU A 84 6.00 11.04 10.44
CA GLU A 84 5.54 12.35 10.95
C GLU A 84 5.73 13.48 9.94
N ASN A 85 6.78 13.41 9.12
CA ASN A 85 7.00 14.37 8.04
C ASN A 85 6.48 13.82 6.71
N PRO A 86 5.90 14.66 5.82
CA PRO A 86 5.33 14.23 4.54
C PRO A 86 6.33 13.56 3.57
N LYS A 87 7.63 13.72 3.81
CA LYS A 87 8.72 13.17 2.98
C LYS A 87 9.44 11.99 3.64
N SER A 88 9.09 11.68 4.89
CA SER A 88 9.67 10.56 5.64
C SER A 88 8.67 9.43 5.72
N ILE A 89 9.18 8.21 5.81
CA ILE A 89 8.36 7.02 6.05
C ILE A 89 8.72 6.44 7.41
N SER A 90 7.74 5.87 8.11
CA SER A 90 7.95 5.20 9.39
C SER A 90 8.33 3.74 9.19
N SER A 91 7.69 3.08 8.22
CA SER A 91 7.87 1.65 7.93
C SER A 91 7.87 1.38 6.43
N CYS A 92 8.66 0.38 6.01
CA CYS A 92 8.70 -0.14 4.64
C CYS A 92 8.57 -1.67 4.67
N PHE A 93 7.72 -2.22 3.79
CA PHE A 93 7.48 -3.66 3.65
C PHE A 93 7.38 -4.01 2.16
N ILE A 94 8.01 -5.10 1.75
CA ILE A 94 8.00 -5.53 0.34
C ILE A 94 7.40 -6.92 0.19
N PHE A 95 6.63 -7.12 -0.89
CA PHE A 95 5.79 -8.29 -1.09
C PHE A 95 5.87 -8.84 -2.51
N ASN A 96 5.61 -10.14 -2.62
CA ASN A 96 5.24 -10.80 -3.85
C ASN A 96 3.73 -11.10 -3.85
N CYS A 97 2.99 -10.44 -4.73
CA CYS A 97 1.55 -10.61 -4.90
C CYS A 97 1.15 -11.62 -5.99
N LEU A 98 2.08 -12.44 -6.46
CA LEU A 98 1.83 -13.47 -7.47
C LEU A 98 1.90 -14.86 -6.85
N TYR A 99 0.81 -15.61 -6.94
CA TYR A 99 0.74 -17.01 -6.56
C TYR A 99 0.20 -17.85 -7.71
N LYS A 100 0.98 -18.82 -8.20
CA LYS A 100 0.63 -19.66 -9.37
C LYS A 100 0.16 -18.82 -10.58
N GLN A 101 0.89 -17.75 -10.89
CA GLN A 101 0.60 -16.78 -11.96
C GLN A 101 -0.72 -16.00 -11.79
N LYS A 102 -1.34 -16.03 -10.60
CA LYS A 102 -2.52 -15.23 -10.26
C LYS A 102 -2.13 -14.06 -9.35
N LYS A 103 -2.79 -12.92 -9.56
CA LYS A 103 -2.71 -11.74 -8.67
C LYS A 103 -3.57 -12.03 -7.45
N VAL A 104 -2.96 -12.06 -6.26
CA VAL A 104 -3.63 -12.46 -5.00
C VAL A 104 -3.61 -11.37 -3.92
N CYS A 105 -3.01 -10.21 -4.21
CA CYS A 105 -3.09 -9.09 -3.28
C CYS A 105 -4.44 -8.40 -3.36
N ARG A 106 -5.08 -8.26 -2.20
CA ARG A 106 -6.31 -7.51 -1.99
C ARG A 106 -5.98 -6.10 -1.49
N PHE A 107 -6.68 -5.10 -2.02
CA PHE A 107 -6.54 -3.71 -1.60
C PHE A 107 -7.80 -3.25 -0.88
N VAL A 108 -7.61 -2.54 0.23
CA VAL A 108 -8.67 -2.00 1.10
C VAL A 108 -8.42 -0.52 1.35
N ARG A 109 -9.46 0.21 1.76
CA ARG A 109 -9.30 1.63 2.02
C ARG A 109 -8.59 1.87 3.35
N LYS A 110 -7.46 2.57 3.36
CA LYS A 110 -6.70 2.95 4.56
C LYS A 110 -5.86 4.20 4.32
N ASN A 111 -5.91 5.14 5.26
CA ASN A 111 -5.12 6.38 5.22
C ASN A 111 -3.75 6.18 5.90
N GLY A 112 -2.78 7.05 5.60
CA GLY A 112 -1.44 7.02 6.22
C GLY A 112 -0.51 5.94 5.64
N PHE A 113 -0.91 5.30 4.54
CA PHE A 113 -0.10 4.32 3.83
C PHE A 113 -0.11 4.63 2.34
N SER A 114 0.87 4.09 1.64
CA SER A 114 0.92 4.09 0.18
C SER A 114 1.57 2.81 -0.32
N ASN A 115 1.08 2.31 -1.44
CA ASN A 115 1.70 1.19 -2.15
C ASN A 115 2.33 1.69 -3.45
N TYR A 116 3.56 1.27 -3.72
CA TYR A 116 4.15 1.31 -5.05
C TYR A 116 4.05 -0.08 -5.65
N VAL A 117 3.53 -0.16 -6.87
CA VAL A 117 3.24 -1.43 -7.54
C VAL A 117 3.98 -1.52 -8.85
N LEU A 118 4.43 -2.73 -9.18
CA LEU A 118 5.06 -3.02 -10.45
C LEU A 118 4.02 -2.93 -11.58
N ILE A 119 4.23 -2.02 -12.53
CA ILE A 119 3.26 -1.67 -13.59
C ILE A 119 2.86 -2.90 -14.41
N SER A 120 3.81 -3.79 -14.72
CA SER A 120 3.55 -4.99 -15.52
C SER A 120 2.62 -6.00 -14.84
N VAL A 121 2.58 -6.03 -13.51
CA VAL A 121 1.72 -6.92 -12.72
C VAL A 121 0.36 -6.28 -12.48
N PHE A 122 0.35 -4.99 -12.18
CA PHE A 122 -0.83 -4.26 -11.69
C PHE A 122 -1.45 -3.32 -12.72
N LYS A 123 -1.18 -3.50 -14.01
CA LYS A 123 -1.74 -2.66 -15.09
C LYS A 123 -3.26 -2.46 -14.96
N ASP A 124 -4.04 -3.53 -14.83
CA ASP A 124 -5.51 -3.44 -14.71
C ASP A 124 -5.96 -2.64 -13.47
N TYR A 125 -5.25 -2.80 -12.34
CA TYR A 125 -5.49 -2.03 -11.11
C TYR A 125 -5.18 -0.54 -11.30
N LEU A 126 -4.12 -0.23 -12.05
CA LEU A 126 -3.72 1.15 -12.38
C LEU A 126 -4.62 1.79 -13.45
N GLU A 127 -5.15 1.04 -14.40
CA GLU A 127 -6.04 1.55 -15.44
C GLU A 127 -7.43 1.94 -14.89
N GLN A 128 -7.86 1.27 -13.82
CA GLN A 128 -9.07 1.62 -13.07
C GLN A 128 -8.95 2.97 -12.31
N LYS A 129 -7.77 3.62 -12.36
CA LYS A 129 -7.53 4.99 -11.88
C LYS A 129 -8.23 6.07 -12.72
N ASN A 130 -8.67 5.76 -13.94
CA ASN A 130 -9.26 6.71 -14.90
C ASN A 130 -10.71 6.40 -15.33
N SER A 131 -11.32 5.32 -14.83
CA SER A 131 -12.76 5.16 -15.02
C SER A 131 -13.47 5.89 -13.88
N ASP A 132 -14.20 6.94 -14.21
CA ASP A 132 -15.41 7.31 -13.47
C ASP A 132 -16.31 6.06 -13.44
N VAL A 133 -16.02 5.14 -12.54
CA VAL A 133 -16.96 4.10 -12.15
C VAL A 133 -18.10 4.88 -11.51
N GLU A 134 -19.26 4.83 -12.14
CA GLU A 134 -20.50 5.33 -11.57
C GLU A 134 -20.58 4.87 -10.11
N ASP A 135 -20.68 5.84 -9.21
CA ASP A 135 -20.72 5.60 -7.76
C ASP A 135 -21.86 4.66 -7.45
N LYS A 136 -21.57 3.55 -6.79
CA LYS A 136 -22.64 2.65 -6.38
C LYS A 136 -23.19 3.15 -5.05
N HIS A 137 -24.45 2.80 -4.79
CA HIS A 137 -25.04 3.11 -3.49
C HIS A 137 -24.38 2.23 -2.42
N PRO A 138 -24.15 2.75 -1.21
CA PRO A 138 -23.60 1.96 -0.12
C PRO A 138 -24.56 0.83 0.26
N VAL A 139 -23.99 -0.32 0.58
CA VAL A 139 -24.71 -1.50 1.08
C VAL A 139 -24.58 -1.53 2.60
N ALA A 140 -25.69 -1.27 3.28
CA ALA A 140 -25.76 -1.34 4.74
C ALA A 140 -25.74 -2.80 5.22
N VAL A 141 -24.82 -3.12 6.13
CA VAL A 141 -24.71 -4.43 6.78
C VAL A 141 -24.72 -4.23 8.29
N THR A 142 -25.77 -4.74 8.94
CA THR A 142 -26.06 -4.52 10.38
C THR A 142 -25.78 -5.75 11.26
N GLY A 143 -25.13 -6.77 10.72
CA GLY A 143 -24.91 -8.05 11.41
C GLY A 143 -26.15 -8.95 11.44
N GLN A 144 -26.13 -9.96 12.32
CA GLN A 144 -27.21 -10.94 12.48
C GLN A 144 -28.27 -10.46 13.48
N ASP A 145 -29.50 -10.98 13.33
CA ASP A 145 -30.59 -10.75 14.28
C ASP A 145 -30.20 -11.19 15.70
N ARG A 146 -30.55 -10.38 16.70
CA ARG A 146 -30.26 -10.66 18.11
C ARG A 146 -31.55 -10.67 18.92
N VAL A 147 -31.64 -11.63 19.84
CA VAL A 147 -32.66 -11.67 20.90
C VAL A 147 -31.99 -11.24 22.19
N VAL A 148 -32.57 -10.26 22.87
CA VAL A 148 -32.03 -9.70 24.11
C VAL A 148 -33.05 -9.72 25.23
N GLN A 149 -32.58 -9.68 26.47
CA GLN A 149 -33.46 -9.63 27.63
C GLN A 149 -33.91 -8.20 27.93
N PRO A 150 -35.03 -8.02 28.65
CA PRO A 150 -35.44 -6.69 29.13
C PRO A 150 -34.32 -6.03 29.94
N LYS A 151 -34.04 -4.76 29.66
CA LYS A 151 -32.98 -3.92 30.28
C LYS A 151 -31.54 -4.25 29.85
N GLU A 152 -31.35 -5.03 28.79
CA GLU A 152 -30.05 -5.23 28.16
C GLU A 152 -29.82 -4.17 27.05
N ASP A 153 -28.65 -3.55 27.05
CA ASP A 153 -28.26 -2.58 26.03
C ASP A 153 -27.65 -3.29 24.80
N VAL A 154 -28.02 -2.84 23.60
CA VAL A 154 -27.51 -3.37 22.34
C VAL A 154 -26.86 -2.26 21.54
N VAL A 155 -25.64 -2.52 21.07
CA VAL A 155 -24.94 -1.64 20.13
C VAL A 155 -25.29 -2.08 18.71
N LEU A 156 -25.89 -1.18 17.94
CA LEU A 156 -26.03 -1.32 16.49
C LEU A 156 -24.78 -0.73 15.84
N ASN A 157 -24.04 -1.53 15.09
CA ASN A 157 -22.87 -1.07 14.34
C ASN A 157 -23.09 -1.27 12.84
N GLY A 158 -22.53 -0.37 12.05
CA GLY A 158 -22.56 -0.44 10.59
C GLY A 158 -21.18 -0.76 10.01
N ILE A 159 -20.23 -1.23 10.83
CA ILE A 159 -18.81 -1.34 10.44
C ILE A 159 -18.57 -2.32 9.28
N GLU A 160 -19.47 -3.27 9.08
CA GLU A 160 -19.42 -4.22 7.96
C GLU A 160 -20.08 -3.68 6.68
N SER A 161 -20.67 -2.48 6.73
CA SER A 161 -21.27 -1.83 5.57
C SER A 161 -20.19 -1.52 4.54
N LYS A 162 -20.56 -1.59 3.26
CA LYS A 162 -19.60 -1.50 2.15
C LYS A 162 -20.04 -0.47 1.14
N ASP A 163 -19.07 0.25 0.63
CA ASP A 163 -19.23 1.23 -0.43
C ASP A 163 -18.03 1.10 -1.38
N ASP A 164 -18.20 1.36 -2.68
CA ASP A 164 -17.06 1.43 -3.60
C ASP A 164 -16.22 2.69 -3.38
N LYS A 165 -16.83 3.72 -2.74
CA LYS A 165 -16.16 4.92 -2.27
C LYS A 165 -16.10 5.01 -0.74
N LYS A 166 -16.55 6.13 -0.15
CA LYS A 166 -16.47 6.43 1.30
C LYS A 166 -17.88 6.45 1.86
N ILE A 167 -18.13 5.65 2.91
CA ILE A 167 -19.28 5.89 3.76
C ILE A 167 -19.00 7.13 4.60
N VAL A 168 -19.70 8.22 4.31
CA VAL A 168 -19.53 9.52 4.99
C VAL A 168 -20.42 9.67 6.23
N LYS A 169 -21.47 8.84 6.33
CA LYS A 169 -22.47 8.96 7.38
C LYS A 169 -23.14 7.62 7.66
N TYR A 170 -23.40 7.35 8.93
CA TYR A 170 -24.27 6.27 9.39
C TYR A 170 -25.53 6.89 10.01
N GLU A 171 -26.68 6.37 9.61
CA GLU A 171 -27.98 6.79 10.16
C GLU A 171 -28.76 5.55 10.59
N TRP A 172 -29.43 5.65 11.72
CA TRP A 172 -30.25 4.58 12.28
C TRP A 172 -31.65 5.09 12.56
N GLU A 173 -32.65 4.36 12.10
CA GLU A 173 -34.06 4.64 12.34
C GLU A 173 -34.75 3.40 12.88
N LYS A 174 -35.58 3.60 13.90
CA LYS A 174 -36.42 2.54 14.42
C LYS A 174 -37.66 2.37 13.54
N VAL A 175 -37.68 1.30 12.74
CA VAL A 175 -38.78 1.01 11.82
C VAL A 175 -39.97 0.35 12.52
N SER A 176 -39.74 -0.50 13.53
CA SER A 176 -40.80 -1.20 14.26
C SER A 176 -40.34 -1.62 15.67
N GLY A 177 -41.29 -1.99 16.54
CA GLY A 177 -41.02 -2.50 17.89
C GLY A 177 -41.61 -1.64 19.02
N ASP A 178 -41.34 -2.04 20.27
CA ASP A 178 -41.91 -1.42 21.48
C ASP A 178 -41.55 0.06 21.59
N PRO A 179 -42.52 1.00 21.67
CA PRO A 179 -42.28 2.44 21.82
C PRO A 179 -41.32 2.83 22.95
N SER A 180 -41.19 2.03 24.01
CA SER A 180 -40.28 2.31 25.13
C SER A 180 -38.81 2.06 24.82
N ALA A 181 -38.49 1.38 23.71
CA ALA A 181 -37.11 1.20 23.28
C ALA A 181 -36.50 2.54 22.82
N VAL A 182 -35.44 2.96 23.51
CA VAL A 182 -34.71 4.21 23.26
C VAL A 182 -33.44 3.91 22.48
N MET A 183 -33.21 4.67 21.40
CA MET A 183 -31.96 4.65 20.64
C MET A 183 -31.16 5.91 20.96
N THR A 184 -29.90 5.73 21.33
CA THR A 184 -28.96 6.83 21.58
C THR A 184 -27.74 6.67 20.68
N VAL A 185 -27.14 7.79 20.28
CA VAL A 185 -25.88 7.77 19.54
C VAL A 185 -24.78 7.47 20.54
N GLY A 186 -24.11 6.32 20.38
CA GLY A 186 -22.93 5.99 21.17
C GLY A 186 -21.81 6.99 20.86
N SER A 187 -21.25 7.62 21.88
CA SER A 187 -20.08 8.51 21.79
C SER A 187 -18.78 7.72 21.54
N GLY A 188 -18.80 6.84 20.54
CA GLY A 188 -17.61 6.26 19.94
C GLY A 188 -17.10 7.25 18.90
N SER A 189 -16.04 7.98 19.25
CA SER A 189 -15.27 8.80 18.33
C SER A 189 -14.99 8.01 17.04
N LEU A 190 -15.31 8.61 15.89
CA LEU A 190 -14.61 8.35 14.65
C LEU A 190 -13.11 8.38 14.96
N LEU A 191 -12.49 7.21 15.05
CA LEU A 191 -11.05 7.10 14.91
C LEU A 191 -10.81 7.19 13.41
N GLU A 192 -10.73 8.42 12.91
CA GLU A 192 -10.07 8.74 11.64
C GLU A 192 -8.55 8.65 11.81
#